data_AF-A0A8T8C4X4-F1
#
_entry.id   AF-A0A8T8C4X4-F1
#
_cell.length_a   1.000
_cell.length_b   1.000
_cell.length_c   1.000
_cell.angle_alpha   90.00
_cell.angle_beta   90.00
_cell.angle_gamma   90.00
#
_symmetry.space_group_name_H-M   'P 1'
#
loop_
_entity.id
_entity.type
_entity.pdbx_description
1 polymer ?
#
loop_
_entity_poly.entity_id
_entity_poly.type
_entity_poly.pdbx_seq_one_letter_code
_entity_poly.pdbx_strand_id
1 'polypeptide(L)'
;MRVISSGAEALIIAQQLDDKRAVKNVSTSASTPLRSTPPDSAVSISGQALLKQRVFGLADPHRSAPLLGKADCGTSMPEASFLTRDDRRLLCDIYEWAGAQGADLDYVDDLAFELASYRESDNGRIMARHNQGNVYDMEGHKVFYSFTDQHAVTAKRIVEGDGLKTTRLDQGFIRFITDKDYGSLGHNNFEFMEKVINRFSTAGERDQPLGADFATYKSQKNDYIRTLSKEKYTPGEGDTRETLSAKKTSKPKELTLESLRSDMRETFLKAMGFKSFSSLFDRLLKGQR
;
A
#
# COMPACT_ATOMS: atom_id res chain seq x y z
N MET A 1 58.24 35.23 23.84
CA MET A 1 56.81 34.83 23.84
C MET A 1 56.33 34.79 22.41
N ARG A 2 55.51 33.77 22.12
CA ARG A 2 54.90 33.29 20.87
C ARG A 2 54.72 34.28 19.71
N VAL A 3 55.09 33.82 18.52
CA VAL A 3 54.56 34.24 17.21
C VAL A 3 54.18 32.97 16.47
N ILE A 4 52.95 32.86 15.96
CA ILE A 4 52.64 32.21 14.67
C ILE A 4 51.16 32.46 14.31
N SER A 5 50.94 32.84 13.05
CA SER A 5 49.67 33.18 12.45
C SER A 5 49.05 32.01 11.66
N SER A 6 47.72 31.91 11.72
CA SER A 6 46.77 31.66 10.63
C SER A 6 46.93 30.45 9.69
N GLY A 7 46.16 29.39 9.94
CA GLY A 7 44.96 28.99 9.17
C GLY A 7 45.02 28.65 7.67
N ALA A 8 45.97 29.16 6.89
CA ALA A 8 46.03 28.96 5.44
C ALA A 8 46.99 27.83 5.03
N GLU A 9 48.02 27.55 5.83
CA GLU A 9 49.02 26.52 5.51
C GLU A 9 48.47 25.09 5.65
N ALA A 10 47.47 24.87 6.52
CA ALA A 10 46.89 23.55 6.73
C ALA A 10 46.06 23.03 5.53
N LEU A 11 45.47 23.94 4.73
CA LEU A 11 44.67 23.58 3.56
C LEU A 11 45.53 23.23 2.33
N ILE A 12 46.71 23.83 2.20
CA ILE A 12 47.63 23.59 1.07
C ILE A 12 48.29 22.21 1.19
N ILE A 13 48.56 21.73 2.41
CA ILE A 13 49.18 20.41 2.64
C ILE A 13 48.19 19.26 2.34
N ALA A 14 46.88 19.45 2.57
CA ALA A 14 45.88 18.42 2.28
C ALA A 14 45.69 18.22 0.76
N GLN A 15 45.74 19.30 -0.03
CA GLN A 15 45.52 19.24 -1.48
C GLN A 15 46.70 18.60 -2.24
N GLN A 16 47.95 18.77 -1.75
CA GLN A 16 49.13 18.15 -2.37
C GLN A 16 49.28 16.64 -2.15
N LEU A 17 48.56 16.05 -1.18
CA LEU A 17 48.59 14.60 -0.93
C LEU A 17 47.66 13.82 -1.86
N ASP A 18 46.55 14.42 -2.32
CA ASP A 18 45.64 13.80 -3.29
C ASP A 18 46.23 13.80 -4.72
N ASP A 19 46.91 14.88 -5.11
CA ASP A 19 47.58 14.95 -6.43
C ASP A 19 48.73 13.94 -6.57
N LYS A 20 49.43 13.61 -5.47
CA LYS A 20 50.50 12.59 -5.49
C LYS A 20 49.98 11.15 -5.55
N ARG A 21 48.71 10.90 -5.24
CA ARG A 21 48.11 9.56 -5.35
C ARG A 21 47.51 9.30 -6.74
N ALA A 22 47.15 10.37 -7.47
CA ALA A 22 46.63 10.28 -8.83
C ALA A 22 47.70 10.05 -9.92
N VAL A 23 48.99 10.29 -9.64
CA VAL A 23 50.06 10.25 -10.66
C VAL A 23 50.75 8.89 -10.81
N LYS A 24 50.53 7.90 -9.92
CA LYS A 24 51.42 6.72 -9.90
C LYS A 24 51.03 5.50 -10.73
N ASN A 25 49.87 5.42 -11.38
CA ASN A 25 49.53 4.23 -12.18
C ASN A 25 48.96 4.59 -13.57
N VAL A 26 49.82 5.15 -14.42
CA VAL A 26 49.65 5.09 -15.89
C VAL A 26 50.88 4.38 -16.47
N SER A 27 50.67 3.18 -16.98
CA SER A 27 51.54 2.53 -17.97
C SER A 27 50.70 2.11 -19.17
N THR A 28 50.99 2.70 -20.31
CA THR A 28 50.72 2.30 -21.71
C THR A 28 51.20 0.84 -21.94
N SER A 29 50.70 -0.01 -22.84
CA SER A 29 49.91 0.09 -24.07
C SER A 29 49.56 -1.33 -24.56
N ALA A 30 48.35 -1.57 -25.07
CA ALA A 30 48.08 -2.44 -26.23
C ALA A 30 46.63 -2.21 -26.71
N SER A 31 46.50 -1.57 -27.87
CA SER A 31 45.24 -1.30 -28.55
C SER A 31 44.58 -2.59 -29.03
N THR A 32 43.44 -2.92 -28.43
CA THR A 32 42.44 -3.83 -28.99
C THR A 32 41.27 -2.96 -29.47
N PRO A 33 40.61 -3.23 -30.61
CA PRO A 33 39.54 -2.36 -31.08
C PRO A 33 38.41 -2.36 -30.05
N LEU A 34 38.19 -1.21 -29.41
CA LEU A 34 37.02 -0.98 -28.57
C LEU A 34 35.80 -1.08 -29.48
N ARG A 35 35.11 -2.21 -29.36
CA ARG A 35 33.72 -2.34 -29.75
C ARG A 35 32.99 -1.17 -29.09
N SER A 36 32.51 -0.24 -29.90
CA SER A 36 31.64 0.84 -29.46
C SER A 36 30.44 0.22 -28.74
N THR A 37 30.42 0.29 -27.42
CA THR A 37 29.19 0.05 -26.65
C THR A 37 28.21 1.16 -27.03
N PRO A 38 26.98 0.80 -27.46
CA PRO A 38 25.97 1.81 -27.73
C PRO A 38 25.63 2.56 -26.44
N PRO A 39 25.24 3.85 -26.52
CA PRO A 39 24.76 4.58 -25.38
C PRO A 39 23.32 4.13 -25.10
N ASP A 40 23.13 3.01 -24.40
CA ASP A 40 21.79 2.57 -23.94
C ASP A 40 21.89 1.46 -22.88
N SER A 41 22.74 1.63 -21.87
CA SER A 41 22.58 0.86 -20.63
C SER A 41 21.61 1.60 -19.73
N ALA A 42 20.33 1.63 -20.12
CA ALA A 42 19.27 2.03 -19.22
C ALA A 42 19.31 1.09 -18.01
N VAL A 43 19.61 1.65 -16.83
CA VAL A 43 19.57 0.89 -15.57
C VAL A 43 18.11 0.52 -15.31
N SER A 44 17.77 -0.76 -15.50
CA SER A 44 16.44 -1.27 -15.19
C SER A 44 16.31 -1.51 -13.68
N ILE A 45 15.26 -0.97 -13.06
CA ILE A 45 14.95 -1.17 -11.64
C ILE A 45 14.31 -2.56 -11.50
N SER A 46 14.85 -3.41 -10.63
CA SER A 46 14.27 -4.74 -10.38
C SER A 46 12.90 -4.65 -9.71
N GLY A 47 12.07 -5.68 -9.88
CA GLY A 47 10.75 -5.74 -9.24
C GLY A 47 10.84 -5.75 -7.72
N GLN A 48 11.91 -6.32 -7.17
CA GLN A 48 12.19 -6.26 -5.74
C GLN A 48 12.46 -4.83 -5.25
N ALA A 49 13.22 -4.05 -6.02
CA ALA A 49 13.46 -2.65 -5.70
C ALA A 49 12.17 -1.82 -5.82
N LEU A 50 11.35 -2.08 -6.86
CA LEU A 50 10.04 -1.45 -7.03
C LEU A 50 9.08 -1.79 -5.88
N LEU A 51 8.93 -3.06 -5.51
CA LEU A 51 8.11 -3.51 -4.40
C LEU A 51 8.51 -2.83 -3.09
N LYS A 52 9.83 -2.77 -2.81
CA LYS A 52 10.34 -2.09 -1.61
C LYS A 52 9.99 -0.61 -1.62
N GLN A 53 10.24 0.08 -2.72
CA GLN A 53 10.02 1.52 -2.82
C GLN A 53 8.54 1.90 -2.73
N ARG A 54 7.67 1.14 -3.42
CA ARG A 54 6.27 1.52 -3.66
C ARG A 54 5.31 0.98 -2.60
N VAL A 55 5.55 -0.22 -2.08
CA VAL A 55 4.62 -0.90 -1.15
C VAL A 55 5.12 -0.84 0.28
N PHE A 56 6.41 -1.08 0.52
CA PHE A 56 6.96 -1.12 1.88
C PHE A 56 7.53 0.23 2.35
N GLY A 57 8.01 1.08 1.43
CA GLY A 57 8.68 2.34 1.76
C GLY A 57 9.87 2.10 2.68
N LEU A 58 9.76 2.58 3.92
CA LEU A 58 10.78 2.40 4.97
C LEU A 58 10.60 1.10 5.78
N ALA A 59 9.50 0.38 5.62
CA ALA A 59 9.26 -0.88 6.30
C ALA A 59 10.20 -1.98 5.76
N ASP A 60 10.58 -2.91 6.63
CA ASP A 60 11.42 -4.04 6.23
C ASP A 60 10.60 -5.07 5.41
N PRO A 61 10.89 -5.24 4.10
CA PRO A 61 10.17 -6.19 3.24
C PRO A 61 10.54 -7.66 3.53
N HIS A 62 11.52 -7.94 4.40
CA HIS A 62 11.92 -9.30 4.77
C HIS A 62 11.28 -9.79 6.05
N ARG A 63 10.63 -8.92 6.82
CA ARG A 63 9.91 -9.30 8.03
C ARG A 63 8.80 -10.30 7.72
N SER A 64 8.74 -11.42 8.42
CA SER A 64 7.65 -12.40 8.26
C SER A 64 6.28 -11.73 8.43
N ALA A 65 5.31 -12.16 7.63
CA ALA A 65 3.92 -11.72 7.79
C ALA A 65 3.41 -12.07 9.19
N PRO A 66 2.63 -11.20 9.85
CA PRO A 66 1.99 -11.52 11.12
C PRO A 66 1.09 -12.76 10.99
N LEU A 67 1.02 -13.56 12.06
CA LEU A 67 0.14 -14.74 12.11
C LEU A 67 -1.32 -14.39 12.39
N LEU A 68 -1.55 -13.24 13.01
CA LEU A 68 -2.89 -12.74 13.36
C LEU A 68 -3.23 -11.54 12.48
N GLY A 69 -4.52 -11.25 12.31
CA GLY A 69 -4.97 -10.05 11.60
C GLY A 69 -4.69 -8.76 12.37
N LYS A 70 -5.00 -7.60 11.79
CA LYS A 70 -4.73 -6.30 12.43
C LYS A 70 -5.50 -6.07 13.72
N ALA A 71 -6.69 -6.66 13.86
CA ALA A 71 -7.47 -6.61 15.09
C ALA A 71 -6.65 -7.08 16.30
N ASP A 72 -5.74 -8.04 16.09
CA ASP A 72 -4.89 -8.61 17.15
C ASP A 72 -3.44 -8.08 17.12
N CYS A 73 -2.96 -7.60 15.96
CA CYS A 73 -1.60 -7.05 15.81
C CYS A 73 -1.45 -5.58 16.25
N GLY A 74 -2.56 -4.88 16.51
CA GLY A 74 -2.59 -3.46 16.83
C GLY A 74 -2.56 -2.56 15.59
N THR A 75 -3.13 -1.36 15.72
CA THR A 75 -3.36 -0.40 14.62
C THR A 75 -2.08 0.24 14.03
N SER A 76 -0.90 -0.04 14.58
CA SER A 76 0.37 0.58 14.17
C SER A 76 1.12 -0.17 13.07
N MET A 77 0.65 -1.34 12.65
CA MET A 77 1.33 -2.14 11.63
C MET A 77 0.97 -1.64 10.22
N PRO A 78 1.97 -1.37 9.34
CA PRO A 78 1.71 -1.07 7.94
C PRO A 78 1.01 -2.25 7.26
N GLU A 79 -0.02 -1.97 6.47
CA GLU A 79 -0.84 -2.97 5.74
C GLU A 79 0.01 -3.92 4.89
N ALA A 80 1.02 -3.40 4.18
CA ALA A 80 2.00 -4.18 3.42
C ALA A 80 2.69 -5.30 4.22
N SER A 81 2.75 -5.19 5.56
CA SER A 81 3.35 -6.20 6.43
C SER A 81 2.60 -7.53 6.38
N PHE A 82 1.31 -7.53 6.05
CA PHE A 82 0.46 -8.73 5.98
C PHE A 82 0.65 -9.55 4.70
N LEU A 83 1.33 -9.00 3.68
CA LEU A 83 1.71 -9.75 2.49
C LEU A 83 2.61 -10.93 2.88
N THR A 84 2.24 -12.13 2.44
CA THR A 84 3.03 -13.34 2.69
C THR A 84 4.32 -13.34 1.84
N ARG A 85 5.22 -14.28 2.13
CA ARG A 85 6.45 -14.44 1.33
C ARG A 85 6.15 -14.71 -0.14
N ASP A 86 5.12 -15.50 -0.42
CA ASP A 86 4.76 -15.86 -1.79
C ASP A 86 4.03 -14.72 -2.50
N ASP A 87 3.20 -13.95 -1.79
CA ASP A 87 2.62 -12.71 -2.31
C ASP A 87 3.72 -11.74 -2.74
N ARG A 88 4.72 -11.50 -1.88
CA ARG A 88 5.85 -10.60 -2.18
C ARG A 88 6.66 -11.06 -3.39
N ARG A 89 6.93 -12.36 -3.50
CA ARG A 89 7.64 -12.93 -4.66
C ARG A 89 6.86 -12.75 -5.94
N LEU A 90 5.56 -13.02 -5.92
CA LEU A 90 4.70 -12.80 -7.07
C LEU A 90 4.64 -11.33 -7.46
N LEU A 91 4.47 -10.42 -6.50
CA LEU A 91 4.43 -8.98 -6.75
C LEU A 91 5.75 -8.47 -7.36
N CYS A 92 6.92 -8.97 -6.92
CA CYS A 92 8.18 -8.67 -7.59
C CYS A 92 8.12 -9.03 -9.09
N ASP A 93 7.66 -10.23 -9.42
CA ASP A 93 7.58 -10.68 -10.81
C ASP A 93 6.54 -9.86 -11.62
N ILE A 94 5.43 -9.46 -10.98
CA ILE A 94 4.41 -8.60 -11.59
C ILE A 94 4.99 -7.20 -11.87
N TYR A 95 5.73 -6.60 -10.94
CA TYR A 95 6.38 -5.30 -11.14
C TYR A 95 7.36 -5.34 -12.32
N GLU A 96 8.18 -6.39 -12.42
CA GLU A 96 9.12 -6.54 -13.54
C GLU A 96 8.38 -6.68 -14.86
N TRP A 97 7.37 -7.54 -14.90
CA TRP A 97 6.60 -7.78 -16.11
C TRP A 97 5.81 -6.54 -16.55
N ALA A 98 5.07 -5.91 -15.64
CA ALA A 98 4.28 -4.72 -15.94
C ALA A 98 5.16 -3.54 -16.34
N GLY A 99 6.28 -3.31 -15.64
CA GLY A 99 7.25 -2.27 -15.97
C GLY A 99 7.90 -2.51 -17.34
N ALA A 100 8.28 -3.75 -17.66
CA ALA A 100 8.83 -4.10 -18.97
C ALA A 100 7.83 -3.93 -20.12
N GLN A 101 6.52 -4.00 -19.84
CA GLN A 101 5.44 -3.76 -20.80
C GLN A 101 5.00 -2.29 -20.89
N GLY A 102 5.66 -1.39 -20.14
CA GLY A 102 5.33 0.04 -20.13
C GLY A 102 4.02 0.38 -19.42
N ALA A 103 3.58 -0.46 -18.50
CA ALA A 103 2.39 -0.20 -17.69
C ALA A 103 2.65 0.89 -16.65
N ASP A 104 1.60 1.61 -16.30
CA ASP A 104 1.56 2.38 -15.07
C ASP A 104 1.61 1.42 -13.88
N LEU A 105 2.62 1.56 -13.03
CA LEU A 105 2.85 0.65 -11.91
C LEU A 105 1.84 0.84 -10.76
N ASP A 106 1.03 1.92 -10.80
CA ASP A 106 -0.07 2.11 -9.85
C ASP A 106 -1.11 0.97 -9.95
N TYR A 107 -1.24 0.28 -11.09
CA TYR A 107 -2.05 -0.94 -11.20
C TYR A 107 -1.52 -2.08 -10.31
N VAL A 108 -0.19 -2.19 -10.18
CA VAL A 108 0.45 -3.20 -9.33
C VAL A 108 0.36 -2.80 -7.86
N ASP A 109 0.49 -1.51 -7.56
CA ASP A 109 0.32 -0.99 -6.20
C ASP A 109 -1.10 -1.26 -5.68
N ASP A 110 -2.12 -0.95 -6.48
CA ASP A 110 -3.53 -1.19 -6.15
C ASP A 110 -3.79 -2.67 -5.87
N LEU A 111 -3.29 -3.57 -6.73
CA LEU A 111 -3.36 -5.01 -6.51
C LEU A 111 -2.62 -5.45 -5.22
N ALA A 112 -1.45 -4.86 -4.93
CA ALA A 112 -0.68 -5.19 -3.73
C ALA A 112 -1.39 -4.77 -2.45
N PHE A 113 -2.00 -3.58 -2.42
CA PHE A 113 -2.72 -3.09 -1.25
C PHE A 113 -4.04 -3.84 -1.04
N GLU A 114 -4.81 -4.15 -2.09
CA GLU A 114 -6.01 -4.98 -1.96
C GLU A 114 -5.69 -6.40 -1.45
N LEU A 115 -4.61 -7.01 -1.96
CA LEU A 115 -4.15 -8.30 -1.45
C LEU A 115 -3.69 -8.20 0.01
N ALA A 116 -3.00 -7.14 0.39
CA ALA A 116 -2.58 -6.90 1.76
C ALA A 116 -3.79 -6.72 2.70
N SER A 117 -4.81 -5.96 2.29
CA SER A 117 -6.07 -5.78 3.03
C SER A 117 -6.82 -7.09 3.26
N TYR A 118 -6.86 -7.92 2.23
CA TYR A 118 -7.40 -9.28 2.32
C TYR A 118 -6.66 -10.12 3.36
N ARG A 119 -5.32 -10.12 3.35
CA ARG A 119 -4.50 -10.84 4.36
C ARG A 119 -4.69 -10.27 5.76
N GLU A 120 -4.70 -8.95 5.88
CA GLU A 120 -4.93 -8.20 7.12
C GLU A 120 -6.23 -8.63 7.81
N SER A 121 -7.24 -8.95 6.98
CA SER A 121 -8.58 -9.33 7.39
C SER A 121 -8.81 -10.84 7.46
N ASP A 122 -7.80 -11.59 7.92
CA ASP A 122 -7.81 -13.06 8.02
C ASP A 122 -8.28 -13.72 6.72
N ASN A 123 -7.63 -13.36 5.61
CA ASN A 123 -8.00 -13.83 4.27
C ASN A 123 -9.48 -13.54 3.96
N GLY A 124 -9.91 -12.31 4.26
CA GLY A 124 -11.28 -11.83 4.07
C GLY A 124 -12.32 -12.36 5.07
N ARG A 125 -11.98 -13.28 5.98
CA ARG A 125 -12.95 -13.93 6.88
C ARG A 125 -13.63 -12.98 7.84
N ILE A 126 -12.95 -11.91 8.25
CA ILE A 126 -13.48 -10.92 9.18
C ILE A 126 -14.00 -9.66 8.47
N MET A 127 -13.97 -9.60 7.14
CA MET A 127 -14.59 -8.51 6.40
C MET A 127 -16.11 -8.67 6.35
N ALA A 128 -16.82 -7.56 6.60
CA ALA A 128 -18.27 -7.55 6.50
C ALA A 128 -18.69 -7.55 5.03
N ARG A 129 -19.68 -8.40 4.70
CA ARG A 129 -20.33 -8.38 3.39
C ARG A 129 -21.22 -7.15 3.27
N HIS A 130 -21.06 -6.38 2.21
CA HIS A 130 -21.78 -5.13 1.99
C HIS A 130 -23.28 -5.33 1.73
N ASN A 131 -23.67 -6.41 1.07
CA ASN A 131 -25.05 -6.63 0.62
C ASN A 131 -25.89 -7.55 1.54
N GLN A 132 -25.60 -7.59 2.84
CA GLN A 132 -26.39 -8.38 3.80
C GLN A 132 -27.76 -7.76 4.14
N GLY A 133 -28.08 -6.58 3.60
CA GLY A 133 -29.36 -5.91 3.82
C GLY A 133 -29.47 -5.13 5.12
N ASN A 134 -28.33 -4.87 5.78
CA ASN A 134 -28.23 -4.11 7.04
C ASN A 134 -27.77 -2.65 6.83
N VAL A 135 -27.58 -2.24 5.57
CA VAL A 135 -27.17 -0.87 5.22
C VAL A 135 -28.37 -0.14 4.65
N TYR A 136 -28.65 1.04 5.19
CA TYR A 136 -29.80 1.86 4.81
C TYR A 136 -29.38 3.29 4.47
N ASP A 137 -30.08 3.91 3.52
CA ASP A 137 -29.93 5.33 3.24
C ASP A 137 -30.60 6.19 4.33
N MET A 138 -30.50 7.51 4.17
CA MET A 138 -31.05 8.46 5.13
C MET A 138 -32.58 8.47 5.13
N GLU A 139 -33.21 8.02 4.04
CA GLU A 139 -34.66 7.86 3.89
C GLU A 139 -35.19 6.51 4.37
N GLY A 140 -34.32 5.56 4.74
CA GLY A 140 -34.66 4.23 5.24
C GLY A 140 -34.78 3.14 4.17
N HIS A 141 -34.32 3.36 2.94
CA HIS A 141 -34.23 2.29 1.94
C HIS A 141 -32.98 1.45 2.16
N LYS A 142 -33.08 0.14 1.98
CA LYS A 142 -31.90 -0.75 1.95
C LYS A 142 -31.04 -0.41 0.75
N VAL A 143 -29.73 -0.36 0.97
CA VAL A 143 -28.73 -0.07 -0.05
C VAL A 143 -28.05 -1.36 -0.46
N PHE A 144 -27.96 -1.57 -1.77
CA PHE A 144 -27.21 -2.66 -2.37
C PHE A 144 -26.20 -2.10 -3.37
N TYR A 145 -25.03 -2.73 -3.40
CA TYR A 145 -23.95 -2.42 -4.31
C TYR A 145 -23.71 -3.60 -5.25
N SER A 146 -23.48 -3.30 -6.52
CA SER A 146 -23.04 -4.29 -7.49
C SER A 146 -21.94 -3.71 -8.37
N PHE A 147 -21.20 -4.58 -9.01
CA PHE A 147 -20.32 -4.21 -10.12
C PHE A 147 -21.12 -3.53 -11.24
N THR A 148 -20.43 -2.70 -12.02
CA THR A 148 -20.95 -2.29 -13.34
C THR A 148 -21.09 -3.51 -14.26
N ASP A 149 -21.87 -3.38 -15.33
CA ASP A 149 -22.06 -4.49 -16.28
C ASP A 149 -20.73 -5.00 -16.84
N GLN A 150 -19.79 -4.09 -17.14
CA GLN A 150 -18.46 -4.44 -17.61
C GLN A 150 -17.68 -5.23 -16.54
N HIS A 151 -17.62 -4.72 -15.31
CA HIS A 151 -16.90 -5.38 -14.22
C HIS A 151 -17.51 -6.73 -13.87
N ALA A 152 -18.84 -6.86 -13.90
CA ALA A 152 -19.52 -8.13 -13.67
C ALA A 152 -19.17 -9.17 -14.74
N VAL A 153 -19.10 -8.76 -16.02
CA VAL A 153 -18.68 -9.64 -17.12
C VAL A 153 -17.22 -10.07 -16.96
N THR A 154 -16.31 -9.15 -16.65
CA THR A 154 -14.89 -9.47 -16.43
C THR A 154 -14.69 -10.35 -15.19
N ALA A 155 -15.34 -10.03 -14.05
CA ALA A 155 -15.29 -10.85 -12.84
C ALA A 155 -15.78 -12.28 -13.09
N LYS A 156 -16.89 -12.45 -13.82
CA LYS A 156 -17.39 -13.77 -14.22
C LYS A 156 -16.37 -14.52 -15.07
N ARG A 157 -15.77 -13.87 -16.07
CA ARG A 157 -14.76 -14.47 -16.94
C ARG A 157 -13.53 -14.93 -16.14
N ILE A 158 -13.08 -14.13 -15.16
CA ILE A 158 -11.99 -14.50 -14.25
C ILE A 158 -12.33 -15.75 -13.43
N VAL A 159 -13.53 -15.79 -12.84
CA VAL A 159 -13.96 -16.91 -11.97
C VAL A 159 -14.17 -18.21 -12.75
N GLU A 160 -14.64 -18.12 -13.99
CA GLU A 160 -14.90 -19.26 -14.86
C GLU A 160 -13.64 -19.71 -15.65
N GLY A 161 -12.63 -18.85 -15.76
CA GLY A 161 -11.42 -19.09 -16.53
C GLY A 161 -10.48 -20.14 -15.93
N ASP A 162 -9.81 -20.91 -16.79
CA ASP A 162 -8.86 -21.95 -16.37
C ASP A 162 -7.60 -21.41 -15.69
N GLY A 163 -7.23 -20.15 -15.97
CA GLY A 163 -6.12 -19.46 -15.33
C GLY A 163 -6.26 -19.41 -13.80
N LEU A 164 -7.47 -19.26 -13.27
CA LEU A 164 -7.74 -19.23 -11.84
C LEU A 164 -7.29 -20.51 -11.12
N LYS A 165 -7.36 -21.68 -11.77
CA LYS A 165 -7.04 -22.97 -11.13
C LYS A 165 -5.54 -23.14 -10.86
N THR A 166 -4.71 -22.46 -11.62
CA THR A 166 -3.25 -22.70 -11.65
C THR A 166 -2.42 -21.43 -11.49
N THR A 167 -3.06 -20.28 -11.32
CA THR A 167 -2.37 -19.02 -11.06
C THR A 167 -1.66 -19.04 -9.71
N ARG A 168 -0.54 -18.32 -9.65
CA ARG A 168 0.19 -18.05 -8.41
C ARG A 168 -0.50 -17.02 -7.52
N LEU A 169 -1.40 -16.20 -8.07
CA LEU A 169 -2.20 -15.27 -7.27
C LEU A 169 -3.18 -16.05 -6.40
N ASP A 170 -3.37 -15.63 -5.15
CA ASP A 170 -4.20 -16.36 -4.20
C ASP A 170 -5.64 -16.52 -4.72
N GLN A 171 -6.08 -17.77 -4.84
CA GLN A 171 -7.36 -18.10 -5.46
C GLN A 171 -8.54 -17.71 -4.56
N GLY A 172 -8.32 -17.69 -3.24
CA GLY A 172 -9.28 -17.18 -2.27
C GLY A 172 -9.44 -15.68 -2.42
N PHE A 173 -8.33 -14.94 -2.55
CA PHE A 173 -8.33 -13.50 -2.82
C PHE A 173 -9.08 -13.18 -4.11
N ILE A 174 -8.82 -13.89 -5.21
CA ILE A 174 -9.52 -13.66 -6.48
C ILE A 174 -11.03 -13.84 -6.32
N ARG A 175 -11.47 -14.92 -5.67
CA ARG A 175 -12.90 -15.17 -5.41
C ARG A 175 -13.50 -14.14 -4.48
N PHE A 176 -12.74 -13.66 -3.50
CA PHE A 176 -13.15 -12.64 -2.56
C PHE A 176 -13.39 -11.30 -3.28
N ILE A 177 -12.41 -10.82 -4.05
CA ILE A 177 -12.51 -9.49 -4.69
C ILE A 177 -13.47 -9.48 -5.89
N THR A 178 -13.71 -10.64 -6.53
CA THR A 178 -14.70 -10.79 -7.61
C THR A 178 -16.11 -11.11 -7.11
N ASP A 179 -16.31 -11.27 -5.80
CA ASP A 179 -17.64 -11.36 -5.20
C ASP A 179 -18.16 -9.95 -4.93
N LYS A 180 -19.32 -9.63 -5.50
CA LYS A 180 -19.98 -8.31 -5.37
C LYS A 180 -20.24 -7.94 -3.90
N ASP A 181 -20.37 -8.91 -3.02
CA ASP A 181 -20.63 -8.65 -1.60
C ASP A 181 -19.39 -8.13 -0.86
N TYR A 182 -18.20 -8.19 -1.47
CA TYR A 182 -16.96 -7.65 -0.92
C TYR A 182 -16.33 -6.62 -1.85
N GLY A 183 -16.18 -6.92 -3.15
CA GLY A 183 -15.42 -6.09 -4.08
C GLY A 183 -16.18 -4.91 -4.69
N SER A 184 -17.52 -4.83 -4.59
CA SER A 184 -18.26 -3.79 -5.31
C SER A 184 -17.95 -2.36 -4.85
N LEU A 185 -17.54 -2.14 -3.60
CA LEU A 185 -17.20 -0.80 -3.10
C LEU A 185 -15.72 -0.44 -3.29
N GLY A 186 -14.87 -1.43 -3.60
CA GLY A 186 -13.44 -1.28 -3.76
C GLY A 186 -12.88 -2.57 -4.35
N HIS A 187 -12.31 -2.46 -5.54
CA HIS A 187 -11.61 -3.54 -6.21
C HIS A 187 -10.49 -2.97 -7.07
N ASN A 188 -9.44 -3.75 -7.27
CA ASN A 188 -8.43 -3.44 -8.25
C ASN A 188 -9.00 -3.55 -9.68
N ASN A 189 -8.30 -3.01 -10.68
CA ASN A 189 -8.72 -3.15 -12.07
C ASN A 189 -8.79 -4.63 -12.49
N PHE A 190 -9.99 -5.11 -12.84
CA PHE A 190 -10.22 -6.53 -13.11
C PHE A 190 -9.59 -7.00 -14.42
N GLU A 191 -9.57 -6.15 -15.46
CA GLU A 191 -8.89 -6.49 -16.71
C GLU A 191 -7.38 -6.67 -16.50
N PHE A 192 -6.76 -5.78 -15.72
CA PHE A 192 -5.36 -5.91 -15.32
C PHE A 192 -5.13 -7.22 -14.54
N MET A 193 -6.00 -7.50 -13.56
CA MET A 193 -5.92 -8.71 -12.75
C MET A 193 -6.06 -9.98 -13.58
N GLU A 194 -6.95 -9.98 -14.57
CA GLU A 194 -7.11 -11.11 -15.48
C GLU A 194 -5.83 -11.37 -16.28
N LYS A 195 -5.15 -10.32 -16.75
CA LYS A 195 -3.84 -10.45 -17.41
C LYS A 195 -2.79 -11.02 -16.48
N VAL A 196 -2.74 -10.57 -15.22
CA VAL A 196 -1.87 -11.12 -14.18
C VAL A 196 -2.18 -12.61 -13.95
N ILE A 197 -3.45 -12.96 -13.76
CA ILE A 197 -3.90 -14.34 -13.53
C ILE A 197 -3.42 -15.24 -14.67
N ASN A 198 -3.66 -14.84 -15.92
CA ASN A 198 -3.26 -15.62 -17.09
C ASN A 198 -1.74 -15.72 -17.22
N ARG A 199 -1.00 -14.61 -17.08
CA ARG A 199 0.47 -14.55 -17.17
C ARG A 199 1.16 -15.49 -16.17
N PHE A 200 0.65 -15.52 -14.94
CA PHE A 200 1.24 -16.24 -13.81
C PHE A 200 0.53 -17.56 -13.48
N SER A 201 -0.25 -18.09 -14.43
CA SER A 201 -0.84 -19.43 -14.38
C SER A 201 -0.11 -20.41 -15.31
N THR A 202 -0.29 -21.71 -15.10
CA THR A 202 0.24 -22.73 -16.02
C THR A 202 -0.75 -23.08 -17.14
N ALA A 203 -2.04 -22.79 -16.95
CA ALA A 203 -3.11 -23.07 -17.92
C ALA A 203 -3.53 -21.86 -18.76
N GLY A 204 -3.14 -20.63 -18.40
CA GLY A 204 -3.54 -19.41 -19.08
C GLY A 204 -2.63 -19.00 -20.25
N GLU A 205 -3.06 -17.96 -20.97
CA GLU A 205 -2.32 -17.37 -22.09
C GLU A 205 -1.13 -16.54 -21.60
N ARG A 206 -0.02 -17.20 -21.28
CA ARG A 206 1.12 -16.56 -20.63
C ARG A 206 1.77 -15.47 -21.48
N ASP A 207 1.78 -15.60 -22.80
CA ASP A 207 2.50 -14.68 -23.69
C ASP A 207 1.66 -13.51 -24.19
N GLN A 208 0.45 -13.35 -23.66
CA GLN A 208 -0.41 -12.23 -24.02
C GLN A 208 0.21 -10.91 -23.52
N PRO A 209 0.40 -9.90 -24.39
CA PRO A 209 0.88 -8.59 -23.96
C PRO A 209 -0.17 -7.91 -23.07
N LEU A 210 0.30 -7.03 -22.18
CA LEU A 210 -0.58 -6.28 -21.30
C LEU A 210 -1.48 -5.32 -22.09
N GLY A 211 -0.90 -4.63 -23.09
CA GLY A 211 -1.60 -3.70 -23.97
C GLY A 211 -1.46 -2.23 -23.55
N ALA A 212 -1.67 -1.31 -24.50
CA ALA A 212 -1.46 0.13 -24.28
C ALA A 212 -2.45 0.77 -23.30
N ASP A 213 -3.61 0.13 -23.05
CA ASP A 213 -4.64 0.65 -22.15
C ASP A 213 -4.18 0.76 -20.69
N PHE A 214 -3.09 0.08 -20.33
CA PHE A 214 -2.51 0.09 -18.99
C PHE A 214 -1.34 1.08 -18.84
N ALA A 215 -1.02 1.88 -19.86
CA ALA A 215 0.03 2.90 -19.78
C ALA A 215 -0.34 4.09 -18.87
N THR A 216 -1.59 4.18 -18.43
CA THR A 216 -2.06 5.19 -17.47
C THR A 216 -3.04 4.53 -16.51
N TYR A 217 -2.82 4.72 -15.22
CA TYR A 217 -3.68 4.17 -14.19
C TYR A 217 -5.07 4.80 -14.20
N LYS A 218 -6.08 3.94 -14.12
CA LYS A 218 -7.49 4.31 -14.00
C LYS A 218 -8.01 3.74 -12.70
N SER A 219 -8.22 4.61 -11.71
CA SER A 219 -8.81 4.20 -10.44
C SER A 219 -10.22 3.66 -10.64
N GLN A 220 -10.53 2.54 -9.99
CA GLN A 220 -11.87 1.94 -9.97
C GLN A 220 -12.72 2.47 -8.80
N LYS A 221 -12.23 3.51 -8.10
CA LYS A 221 -12.92 4.05 -6.94
C LYS A 221 -14.25 4.66 -7.34
N ASN A 222 -15.31 4.22 -6.65
CA ASN A 222 -16.70 4.59 -6.93
C ASN A 222 -17.26 4.06 -8.26
N ASP A 223 -16.60 3.09 -8.90
CA ASP A 223 -17.09 2.47 -10.14
C ASP A 223 -18.03 1.30 -9.85
N TYR A 224 -19.21 1.63 -9.30
CA TYR A 224 -20.22 0.65 -8.90
C TYR A 224 -21.64 1.14 -9.16
N ILE A 225 -22.57 0.19 -9.17
CA ILE A 225 -24.00 0.47 -9.25
C ILE A 225 -24.59 0.42 -7.83
N ARG A 226 -25.25 1.51 -7.43
CA ARG A 226 -25.99 1.61 -6.17
C ARG A 226 -27.48 1.45 -6.44
N THR A 227 -28.11 0.46 -5.82
CA THR A 227 -29.54 0.18 -5.93
C THR A 227 -30.21 0.33 -4.57
N LEU A 228 -31.42 0.90 -4.56
CA LEU A 228 -32.25 1.04 -3.37
C LEU A 228 -33.42 0.07 -3.37
N SER A 229 -33.80 -0.43 -2.20
CA SER A 229 -35.10 -1.11 -2.05
C SER A 229 -36.26 -0.13 -2.29
N LYS A 230 -37.37 -0.63 -2.83
CA LYS A 230 -38.61 0.16 -2.98
C LYS A 230 -39.29 0.46 -1.63
N GLU A 231 -39.06 -0.41 -0.65
CA GLU A 231 -39.64 -0.30 0.68
C GLU A 231 -38.77 0.56 1.59
N LYS A 232 -39.43 1.31 2.47
CA LYS A 232 -38.80 2.13 3.51
C LYS A 232 -38.92 1.47 4.86
N TYR A 233 -37.80 1.32 5.53
CA TYR A 233 -37.68 0.78 6.88
C TYR A 233 -37.08 1.83 7.80
N THR A 234 -37.53 1.86 9.05
CA THR A 234 -36.81 2.62 10.08
C THR A 234 -35.66 1.74 10.56
N PRO A 235 -34.38 2.17 10.44
CA PRO A 235 -33.25 1.36 10.88
C PRO A 235 -33.36 1.00 12.36
N GLY A 236 -33.16 -0.28 12.67
CA GLY A 236 -33.17 -0.84 14.02
C GLY A 236 -31.79 -0.90 14.66
N GLU A 237 -31.71 -1.51 15.83
CA GLU A 237 -30.45 -1.77 16.53
C GLU A 237 -29.60 -2.78 15.73
N GLY A 238 -28.36 -2.40 15.40
CA GLY A 238 -27.44 -3.20 14.57
C GLY A 238 -27.42 -2.80 13.09
N ASP A 239 -28.36 -1.96 12.64
CA ASP A 239 -28.37 -1.43 11.27
C ASP A 239 -27.36 -0.30 11.10
N THR A 240 -26.76 -0.21 9.92
CA THR A 240 -25.82 0.85 9.55
C THR A 240 -26.48 1.86 8.62
N ARG A 241 -26.32 3.16 8.92
CA ARG A 241 -26.72 4.24 8.00
C ARG A 241 -25.57 4.60 7.07
N GLU A 242 -25.86 4.65 5.77
CA GLU A 242 -24.94 5.16 4.76
C GLU A 242 -24.71 6.66 5.01
N THR A 243 -23.44 7.05 5.16
CA THR A 243 -23.07 8.46 5.24
C THR A 243 -22.45 8.87 3.92
N LEU A 244 -23.01 9.92 3.30
CA LEU A 244 -22.44 10.49 2.09
C LEU A 244 -21.07 11.11 2.42
N SER A 245 -20.00 10.53 1.89
CA SER A 245 -18.66 11.11 1.96
C SER A 245 -18.58 12.35 1.07
N ALA A 246 -18.92 13.51 1.63
CA ALA A 246 -18.31 14.82 1.35
C ALA A 246 -18.95 15.91 2.23
N LYS A 247 -18.40 16.13 3.42
CA LYS A 247 -18.39 17.48 3.99
C LYS A 247 -17.01 17.78 4.57
N LYS A 248 -16.23 18.54 3.79
CA LYS A 248 -15.18 19.37 4.37
C LYS A 248 -15.83 20.24 5.45
N THR A 249 -15.18 20.21 6.61
CA THR A 249 -15.27 21.17 7.73
C THR A 249 -16.65 21.38 8.36
N SER A 250 -16.86 20.71 9.50
CA SER A 250 -17.18 21.49 10.69
C SER A 250 -15.91 21.51 11.55
N LYS A 251 -15.55 22.68 12.07
CA LYS A 251 -14.35 22.90 12.91
C LYS A 251 -14.20 21.75 13.90
N PRO A 252 -12.97 21.24 14.16
CA PRO A 252 -12.80 20.30 15.26
C PRO A 252 -13.40 20.95 16.51
N LYS A 253 -14.31 20.24 17.20
CA LYS A 253 -14.69 20.64 18.55
C LYS A 253 -13.41 20.81 19.32
N GLU A 254 -13.23 21.97 19.96
CA GLU A 254 -12.14 22.14 20.91
C GLU A 254 -12.18 20.94 21.86
N LEU A 255 -11.10 20.17 21.85
CA LEU A 255 -10.82 19.18 22.87
C LEU A 255 -10.59 19.97 24.16
N THR A 256 -11.66 20.31 24.85
CA THR A 256 -11.56 20.79 26.22
C THR A 256 -11.18 19.61 27.08
N LEU A 257 -10.26 19.85 28.02
CA LEU A 257 -9.71 18.83 28.93
C LEU A 257 -10.79 18.00 29.63
N GLU A 258 -12.02 18.51 29.72
CA GLU A 258 -13.19 17.86 30.27
C GLU A 258 -13.79 16.73 29.41
N SER A 259 -13.41 16.58 28.14
CA SER A 259 -14.00 15.56 27.25
C SER A 259 -13.38 14.16 27.39
N LEU A 260 -12.25 14.01 28.09
CA LEU A 260 -11.66 12.70 28.35
C LEU A 260 -12.44 11.99 29.48
N ARG A 261 -12.89 10.74 29.31
CA ARG A 261 -13.47 9.96 30.42
C ARG A 261 -12.51 9.98 31.64
N SER A 262 -13.06 10.23 32.84
CA SER A 262 -12.32 10.31 34.12
C SER A 262 -11.35 9.16 34.31
N ASP A 263 -11.81 7.97 33.95
CA ASP A 263 -11.15 6.69 34.18
C ASP A 263 -9.88 6.58 33.31
N MET A 264 -9.94 7.12 32.09
CA MET A 264 -8.77 7.21 31.21
C MET A 264 -7.77 8.27 31.67
N ARG A 265 -8.23 9.37 32.25
CA ARG A 265 -7.34 10.40 32.83
C ARG A 265 -6.55 9.85 34.01
N GLU A 266 -7.23 9.17 34.93
CA GLU A 266 -6.59 8.58 36.10
C GLU A 266 -5.61 7.47 35.70
N THR A 267 -6.00 6.62 34.74
CA THR A 267 -5.13 5.56 34.24
C THR A 267 -3.86 6.14 33.59
N PHE A 268 -4.02 7.18 32.76
CA PHE A 268 -2.90 7.86 32.10
C PHE A 268 -1.95 8.55 33.10
N LEU A 269 -2.50 9.29 34.07
CA LEU A 269 -1.72 9.94 35.12
C LEU A 269 -0.96 8.94 35.99
N LYS A 270 -1.63 7.84 36.37
CA LYS A 270 -1.04 6.76 37.16
C LYS A 270 0.08 6.05 36.39
N ALA A 271 -0.13 5.78 35.10
CA ALA A 271 0.89 5.18 34.23
C ALA A 271 2.14 6.06 34.10
N MET A 272 1.98 7.38 34.12
CA MET A 272 3.10 8.32 34.11
C MET A 272 3.65 8.65 35.50
N GLY A 273 3.10 8.06 36.58
CA GLY A 273 3.57 8.27 37.95
C GLY A 273 3.20 9.64 38.54
N PHE A 274 2.22 10.33 37.97
CA PHE A 274 1.74 11.63 38.43
C PHE A 274 0.38 11.49 39.13
N LYS A 275 0.16 12.27 40.18
CA LYS A 275 -1.11 12.27 40.92
C LYS A 275 -2.13 13.23 40.31
N SER A 276 -1.68 14.19 39.52
CA SER A 276 -2.51 15.17 38.84
C SER A 276 -1.77 15.77 37.64
N PHE A 277 -2.52 16.34 36.68
CA PHE A 277 -1.90 17.05 35.56
C PHE A 277 -1.12 18.29 36.01
N SER A 278 -1.47 18.93 37.14
CA SER A 278 -0.65 20.00 37.72
C SER A 278 0.78 19.52 37.99
N SER A 279 0.91 18.33 38.60
CA SER A 279 2.24 17.76 38.88
C SER A 279 3.02 17.37 37.61
N LEU A 280 2.31 17.02 36.53
CA LEU A 280 2.91 16.78 35.21
C LEU A 280 3.44 18.08 34.61
N PHE A 281 2.61 19.13 34.55
CA PHE A 281 2.97 20.43 33.98
C PHE A 281 4.06 21.13 34.79
N ASP A 282 4.02 21.07 36.12
CA ASP A 282 5.08 21.61 36.98
C ASP A 282 6.43 20.95 36.69
N ARG A 283 6.46 19.64 36.39
CA ARG A 283 7.69 18.94 36.03
C ARG A 283 8.13 19.24 34.59
N LEU A 284 7.19 19.41 33.67
CA LEU A 284 7.48 19.75 32.27
C LEU A 284 8.04 21.19 32.13
N LEU A 285 7.52 22.12 32.94
CA LEU A 285 7.87 23.54 32.88
C LEU A 285 9.04 23.92 33.81
N LYS A 286 9.32 23.14 34.86
CA LYS A 286 10.53 23.33 35.70
C LYS A 286 11.84 22.93 35.00
N GLY A 287 11.79 22.36 33.80
CA GLY A 287 12.97 22.10 32.97
C GLY A 287 13.39 23.27 32.07
N GLN A 288 12.62 24.37 32.05
CA GLN A 288 12.98 25.60 31.32
C GLN A 288 13.00 26.81 32.25
N ARG A 289 14.07 26.94 33.04
CA ARG A 289 14.65 28.21 33.48
C ARG A 289 16.15 28.04 33.63
#